data_AF-A0A137S9Q3-F1
#
_entry.id   AF-A0A137S9Q3-F1
#
_cell.length_a   1.000
_cell.length_b   1.000
_cell.length_c   1.000
_cell.angle_alpha   90.00
_cell.angle_beta   90.00
_cell.angle_gamma   90.00
#
_symmetry.space_group_name_H-M   'P 1'
#
loop_
_entity.id
_entity.type
_entity.pdbx_description
1 polymer ?
#
loop_
_entity_poly.entity_id
_entity_poly.type
_entity_poly.pdbx_seq_one_letter_code
_entity_poly.pdbx_strand_id
1 'polypeptide(L)' 'MQGKRPTTIDGYSREVRCITAYLDKYPDDLTAANLKNYFNSLIQAHSWCMVKIDRNGLQFSITIPLE' A
#
# COMPACT_ATOMS: atom_id res chain seq x y z
N MET A 1 -15.38 -6.95 -4.81
CA MET A 1 -14.23 -7.76 -4.32
C MET A 1 -14.48 -9.25 -4.53
N GLN A 2 -14.08 -9.81 -5.68
CA GLN A 2 -14.27 -11.24 -6.01
C GLN A 2 -13.36 -12.14 -5.16
N GLY A 3 -13.90 -12.79 -4.13
CA GLY A 3 -13.32 -14.00 -3.52
C GLY A 3 -12.08 -13.85 -2.62
N LYS A 4 -11.67 -12.63 -2.25
CA LYS A 4 -10.56 -12.45 -1.29
C LYS A 4 -11.04 -12.62 0.15
N ARG A 5 -10.23 -13.29 0.98
CA ARG A 5 -10.51 -13.45 2.41
C ARG A 5 -10.57 -12.07 3.09
N PRO A 6 -11.48 -11.83 4.05
CA PRO A 6 -11.60 -10.55 4.77
C PRO A 6 -10.28 -10.07 5.40
N THR A 7 -9.48 -11.00 5.91
CA THR A 7 -8.16 -10.72 6.48
C THR A 7 -7.15 -10.18 5.46
N THR A 8 -7.30 -10.55 4.20
CA THR A 8 -6.48 -10.03 3.10
C THR A 8 -6.89 -8.61 2.71
N ILE A 9 -8.19 -8.30 2.80
CA ILE A 9 -8.71 -6.94 2.56
C ILE A 9 -8.24 -5.99 3.66
N ASP A 10 -8.39 -6.39 4.94
CA ASP A 10 -7.96 -5.58 6.08
C ASP A 10 -6.44 -5.33 6.07
N GLY A 11 -5.65 -6.36 5.75
CA GLY A 11 -4.20 -6.21 5.57
C GLY A 11 -3.85 -5.18 4.49
N TYR A 12 -4.52 -5.19 3.34
CA TYR A 12 -4.26 -4.21 2.29
C TYR A 12 -4.72 -2.79 2.68
N SER A 13 -5.86 -2.65 3.34
CA SER A 13 -6.34 -1.36 3.85
C SER A 13 -5.39 -0.78 4.91
N ARG A 14 -4.78 -1.64 5.73
CA ARG A 14 -3.76 -1.23 6.70
C ARG A 14 -2.52 -0.66 6.01
N GLU A 15 -2.00 -1.31 4.98
CA GLU A 15 -0.77 -0.84 4.32
C GLU A 15 -0.97 0.51 3.62
N VAL A 16 -2.13 0.74 3.00
CA VAL A 16 -2.45 2.07 2.43
C VAL A 16 -2.46 3.15 3.52
N ARG A 17 -2.97 2.86 4.71
CA ARG A 17 -2.93 3.78 5.86
C ARG A 17 -1.50 4.00 6.37
N CYS A 18 -0.67 2.97 6.41
CA CYS A 18 0.75 3.10 6.78
C CYS A 18 1.50 4.02 5.81
N ILE A 19 1.27 3.84 4.50
CA ILE A 19 1.94 4.62 3.45
C ILE A 19 1.52 6.09 3.48
N THR A 20 0.22 6.35 3.63
CA THR A 20 -0.33 7.71 3.72
C THR A 20 0.13 8.43 4.99
N ALA A 21 0.20 7.73 6.11
CA ALA A 21 0.77 8.26 7.36
C ALA A 21 2.28 8.53 7.24
N TYR A 22 3.05 7.65 6.59
CA TYR A 22 4.48 7.86 6.38
C TYR A 22 4.77 9.06 5.47
N LEU A 23 3.95 9.24 4.44
CA LEU A 23 4.12 10.32 3.47
C LEU A 23 3.46 11.64 3.89
N ASP A 24 2.66 11.63 4.96
CA ASP A 24 1.80 12.74 5.39
C ASP A 24 0.92 13.26 4.24
N LYS A 25 0.25 12.32 3.56
CA LYS A 25 -0.58 12.60 2.38
C LYS A 25 -1.87 11.79 2.39
N TYR A 26 -2.94 12.37 1.85
CA TYR A 26 -4.15 11.61 1.58
C TYR A 26 -3.91 10.56 0.49
N PRO A 27 -4.65 9.44 0.51
CA PRO A 27 -4.56 8.41 -0.54
C PRO A 27 -4.69 8.98 -1.95
N ASP A 28 -5.59 9.96 -2.13
CA ASP A 28 -5.88 10.61 -3.41
C ASP A 28 -4.74 11.53 -3.90
N ASP A 29 -3.85 11.97 -3.01
CA ASP A 29 -2.71 12.86 -3.31
C ASP A 29 -1.40 12.10 -3.53
N LEU A 30 -1.45 10.76 -3.55
CA LEU A 30 -0.28 9.91 -3.75
C LEU A 30 0.17 9.93 -5.20
N THR A 31 1.40 10.41 -5.42
CA THR A 31 2.04 10.38 -6.74
C THR A 31 2.99 9.20 -6.88
N ALA A 32 3.29 8.82 -8.12
CA ALA A 32 4.33 7.81 -8.40
C ALA A 32 5.70 8.19 -7.82
N ALA A 33 6.02 9.49 -7.71
CA ALA A 33 7.26 9.96 -7.08
C ALA A 33 7.28 9.70 -5.57
N ASN A 34 6.15 9.95 -4.88
CA ASN A 34 6.01 9.64 -3.46
C ASN A 34 6.19 8.14 -3.19
N LEU A 35 5.57 7.29 -4.01
CA LEU A 35 5.70 5.83 -3.88
C LEU A 35 7.11 5.32 -4.16
N LYS A 36 7.82 5.91 -5.15
CA LYS A 36 9.22 5.57 -5.41
C LYS A 36 10.11 5.86 -4.21
N ASN A 37 9.96 7.03 -3.60
CA ASN A 37 10.73 7.41 -2.42
C ASN A 37 10.41 6.49 -1.23
N TYR A 38 9.12 6.21 -1.00
CA TYR A 38 8.67 5.26 0.02
C TYR A 38 9.32 3.88 -0.14
N PHE A 39 9.21 3.26 -1.32
CA PHE A 39 9.76 1.92 -1.53
C PHE A 39 11.29 1.89 -1.48
N ASN A 40 11.96 2.96 -1.90
CA ASN A 40 13.42 3.05 -1.78
C ASN A 40 13.87 3.06 -0.31
N SER A 41 13.16 3.78 0.56
CA SER A 41 13.39 3.74 2.01
C SER A 41 13.00 2.38 2.61
N LEU A 42 11.86 1.81 2.19
CA LEU A 42 11.32 0.57 2.72
C LEU A 42 12.24 -0.63 2.46
N ILE A 43 12.82 -0.72 1.26
CA ILE A 43 13.76 -1.81 0.88
C ILE A 43 15.05 -1.75 1.72
N GLN A 44 15.45 -0.57 2.19
CA GLN A 44 16.64 -0.41 3.04
C GLN A 44 16.36 -0.76 4.50
N ALA A 45 15.12 -0.61 4.97
CA ALA A 45 14.76 -0.76 6.38
C ALA A 45 14.03 -2.07 6.71
N HIS A 46 13.42 -2.74 5.73
CA HIS A 46 12.54 -3.88 5.97
C HIS A 46 12.83 -5.08 5.06
N SER A 47 12.25 -6.22 5.41
CA SER A 47 12.40 -7.45 4.61
C SER A 47 11.64 -7.35 3.29
N TRP A 48 12.14 -8.06 2.28
CA TRP A 48 11.47 -8.19 0.98
C TRP A 48 10.05 -8.75 1.07
N CYS A 49 9.73 -9.55 2.08
CA CYS A 49 8.37 -10.00 2.32
C CYS A 49 7.43 -8.84 2.65
N MET A 50 7.87 -7.90 3.48
CA MET A 50 7.09 -6.69 3.81
C MET A 50 6.91 -5.80 2.57
N VAL A 51 8.00 -5.54 1.83
CA VAL A 51 7.96 -4.74 0.58
C VAL A 51 6.93 -5.29 -0.42
N LYS A 52 6.83 -6.62 -0.53
CA LYS A 52 5.86 -7.28 -1.42
C LYS A 52 4.41 -7.13 -0.93
N ILE A 53 4.17 -7.17 0.38
CA ILE A 53 2.83 -7.01 0.96
C ILE A 53 2.32 -5.59 0.68
N ASP A 54 3.13 -4.57 0.96
CA ASP A 54 2.80 -3.17 0.72
C ASP A 54 2.51 -2.88 -0.75
N ARG A 55 3.36 -3.37 -1.64
CA ARG A 55 3.17 -3.21 -3.09
C ARG A 55 1.87 -3.85 -3.57
N ASN A 56 1.57 -5.05 -3.10
CA ASN A 56 0.33 -5.74 -3.44
C ASN A 56 -0.88 -5.00 -2.86
N GLY A 57 -0.77 -4.48 -1.62
CA GLY A 57 -1.81 -3.67 -1.00
C GLY A 57 -2.15 -2.42 -1.79
N LEU A 58 -1.14 -1.68 -2.27
CA LEU A 58 -1.34 -0.53 -3.16
C LEU A 58 -1.96 -0.94 -4.50
N GLN A 59 -1.43 -1.97 -5.15
CA GLN A 59 -1.92 -2.40 -6.46
C GLN A 59 -3.38 -2.84 -6.40
N PHE A 60 -3.79 -3.54 -5.34
CA PHE A 60 -5.16 -4.03 -5.19
C PHE A 60 -6.14 -3.03 -4.59
N SER A 61 -5.69 -2.01 -3.86
CA SER A 61 -6.56 -0.95 -3.36
C SER A 61 -6.89 0.08 -4.43
N ILE A 62 -5.92 0.49 -5.26
CA ILE A 62 -6.11 1.48 -6.34
C ILE A 62 -6.88 0.87 -7.53
N THR A 63 -6.72 -0.43 -7.79
CA THR A 63 -7.33 -1.10 -8.95
C THR A 63 -8.76 -1.57 -8.71
N ILE A 64 -9.22 -1.67 -7.46
CA ILE A 64 -10.59 -2.05 -7.15
C ILE A 64 -11.34 -0.78 -6.74
N PRO A 65 -12.26 -0.25 -7.58
CA PRO A 65 -13.09 0.87 -7.15
C PRO A 65 -13.84 0.46 -5.88
N LEU A 66 -13.78 1.32 -4.88
CA LEU A 66 -14.60 1.24 -3.67
C LEU A 66 -16.05 1.53 -4.09
N GLU A 67 -16.72 0.52 -4.64
CA GLU A 67 -18.19 0.46 -4.74
C GLU A 67 -18.77 -0.23 -3.50
#